data_AF-A0A2E9RUQ0-F1
#
_entry.id   AF-A0A2E9RUQ0-F1
#
_cell.length_a   1.000
_cell.length_b   1.000
_cell.length_c   1.000
_cell.angle_alpha   90.00
_cell.angle_beta   90.00
_cell.angle_gamma   90.00
#
_symmetry.space_group_name_H-M   'P 1'
#
loop_
_entity.id
_entity.type
_entity.pdbx_description
1 polymer ?
#
loop_
_entity_poly.entity_id
_entity_poly.type
_entity_poly.pdbx_seq_one_letter_code
_entity_poly.pdbx_strand_id
1 'polypeptide(L)'
;MVNLTQTDTPGVDFSWEDLLNLLRDELGEYGGLMGLLSSQQASILNREPENLLEINKSVRSQMESNNTLQQRRRGYVRSLATGYGKPEDSSLSELLPCFPLVTQPMFESIVEEINNLISRIRRKLDQNRRLISRLGEVTDQILAVADPRSHSKTYDKRGDLSRFSTAYRPTLEESA
;
A
#
# COMPACT_ATOMS: atom_id res chain seq x y z
N MET A 1 -17.06 -3.11 48.92
CA MET A 1 -16.86 -1.72 48.46
C MET A 1 -15.85 -1.73 47.32
N VAL A 2 -16.32 -1.76 46.07
CA VAL A 2 -15.91 -0.92 44.94
C VAL A 2 -17.03 -1.14 43.91
N ASN A 3 -18.03 -0.27 43.90
CA ASN A 3 -19.04 -0.29 42.86
C ASN A 3 -18.39 0.22 41.58
N LEU A 4 -18.22 -0.68 40.61
CA LEU A 4 -17.99 -0.32 39.22
C LEU A 4 -19.21 0.50 38.80
N THR A 5 -19.05 1.82 38.76
CA THR A 5 -20.04 2.75 38.23
C THR A 5 -20.23 2.43 36.76
N GLN A 6 -21.22 1.57 36.49
CA GLN A 6 -22.01 1.61 35.27
C GLN A 6 -22.58 3.02 35.16
N THR A 7 -21.88 3.88 34.42
CA THR A 7 -22.51 5.05 33.81
C THR A 7 -23.23 4.52 32.57
N ASP A 8 -24.45 4.05 32.81
CA ASP A 8 -25.48 3.91 31.79
C ASP A 8 -25.69 5.32 31.18
N THR A 9 -25.15 5.53 29.98
CA THR A 9 -25.50 6.68 29.14
C THR A 9 -26.48 6.16 28.09
N PRO A 10 -27.74 6.61 28.09
CA PRO A 10 -28.76 6.05 27.21
C PRO A 10 -28.59 6.58 25.78
N GLY A 11 -28.66 5.69 24.79
CA GLY A 11 -29.04 6.06 23.42
C GLY A 11 -28.00 5.96 22.31
N VAL A 12 -26.91 5.22 22.48
CA VAL A 12 -26.04 4.82 21.36
C VAL A 12 -25.50 3.41 21.67
N ASP A 13 -26.04 2.37 21.02
CA ASP A 13 -25.59 0.95 21.12
C ASP A 13 -24.18 0.71 20.53
N PHE A 14 -23.28 1.69 20.62
CA PHE A 14 -21.92 1.59 20.08
C PHE A 14 -20.92 1.68 21.23
N SER A 15 -20.39 0.52 21.60
CA SER A 15 -19.45 0.40 22.70
C SER A 15 -18.03 0.75 22.24
N TRP A 16 -17.20 1.25 23.16
CA TRP A 16 -15.77 1.43 22.92
C TRP A 16 -15.07 0.10 22.57
N GLU A 17 -15.66 -1.03 22.96
CA GLU A 17 -15.17 -2.38 22.63
C GLU A 17 -15.26 -2.66 21.12
N ASP A 18 -16.31 -2.17 20.45
CA ASP A 18 -16.47 -2.31 19.01
C ASP A 18 -15.39 -1.54 18.24
N LEU A 19 -15.03 -0.35 18.72
CA LEU A 19 -13.91 0.42 18.17
C LEU A 19 -12.58 -0.30 18.39
N LEU A 20 -12.40 -0.92 19.56
CA LEU A 20 -11.19 -1.69 19.85
C LEU A 20 -11.05 -2.90 18.91
N ASN A 21 -12.13 -3.64 18.70
CA ASN A 21 -12.14 -4.78 17.78
C ASN A 21 -11.85 -4.33 16.36
N LEU A 22 -12.45 -3.22 15.91
CA LEU A 22 -12.16 -2.64 14.60
C LEU A 22 -10.68 -2.25 14.44
N LEU A 23 -10.06 -1.65 15.46
CA LEU A 23 -8.64 -1.29 15.41
C LEU A 23 -7.73 -2.53 15.43
N ARG A 24 -8.13 -3.61 16.12
CA ARG A 24 -7.40 -4.89 16.08
C ARG A 24 -7.49 -5.55 14.72
N ASP A 25 -8.66 -5.50 14.08
CA ASP A 25 -8.84 -5.97 12.71
C ASP A 25 -7.96 -5.17 11.76
N GLU A 26 -7.94 -3.83 11.87
CA GLU A 26 -7.01 -2.98 11.10
C GLU A 26 -5.54 -3.38 11.30
N LEU A 27 -5.12 -3.62 12.55
CA LEU A 27 -3.76 -4.03 12.88
C LEU A 27 -3.39 -5.36 12.19
N GLY A 28 -4.29 -6.35 12.25
CA GLY A 28 -4.09 -7.66 11.61
C GLY A 28 -3.98 -7.55 10.09
N GLU A 29 -4.84 -6.75 9.47
CA GLU A 29 -4.92 -6.58 8.02
C GLU A 29 -3.73 -5.79 7.45
N TYR A 30 -3.19 -4.83 8.22
CA TYR A 30 -1.92 -4.19 7.89
C TYR A 30 -0.74 -5.13 8.08
N GLY A 31 -0.74 -5.97 9.12
CA GLY A 31 0.25 -7.02 9.32
C GLY A 31 0.29 -7.99 8.13
N GLY A 32 -0.88 -8.46 7.68
CA GLY A 32 -1.05 -9.30 6.50
C GLY A 32 -0.51 -8.65 5.23
N LEU A 33 -0.84 -7.37 5.00
CA LEU A 33 -0.32 -6.60 3.86
C LEU A 33 1.21 -6.49 3.89
N MET A 34 1.79 -6.23 5.06
CA MET A 34 3.25 -6.16 5.21
C MET A 34 3.92 -7.51 4.91
N GLY A 35 3.30 -8.62 5.29
CA GLY A 35 3.72 -9.97 4.93
C GLY A 35 3.73 -10.16 3.42
N LEU A 36 2.61 -9.84 2.74
CA LEU A 36 2.49 -9.95 1.29
C LEU A 36 3.53 -9.09 0.54
N LEU A 37 3.77 -7.85 0.99
CA LEU A 37 4.78 -6.98 0.38
C LEU A 37 6.21 -7.50 0.57
N SER A 38 6.47 -8.21 1.68
CA SER A 38 7.75 -8.86 1.92
C SER A 38 7.93 -10.08 1.01
N SER A 39 6.89 -10.90 0.83
CA SER A 39 6.88 -12.01 -0.13
C SER A 39 7.02 -11.52 -1.57
N GLN A 40 6.39 -10.39 -1.92
CA GLN A 40 6.54 -9.74 -3.22
C GLN A 40 8.01 -9.37 -3.47
N GLN A 41 8.66 -8.75 -2.49
CA GLN A 41 10.07 -8.37 -2.60
C GLN A 41 10.96 -9.61 -2.82
N ALA A 42 10.74 -10.68 -2.06
CA ALA A 42 11.47 -11.93 -2.22
C ALA A 42 11.29 -12.51 -3.64
N SER A 43 10.06 -12.54 -4.15
CA SER A 43 9.75 -13.04 -5.49
C SER A 43 10.41 -12.20 -6.60
N ILE A 44 10.46 -10.87 -6.43
CA ILE A 44 11.17 -9.96 -7.34
C ILE A 44 12.67 -10.25 -7.33
N LEU A 45 13.27 -10.46 -6.16
CA LEU A 45 14.71 -10.73 -6.02
C LEU A 45 15.09 -12.12 -6.56
N ASN A 46 14.26 -13.14 -6.32
CA ASN A 46 14.47 -14.51 -6.79
C ASN A 46 14.09 -14.71 -8.27
N ARG A 47 13.54 -13.68 -8.92
CA ARG A 47 13.09 -13.70 -10.32
C ARG A 47 12.04 -14.79 -10.56
N GLU A 48 11.03 -14.86 -9.70
CA GLU A 48 9.89 -15.77 -9.80
C GLU A 48 8.65 -15.03 -10.34
N PRO A 49 8.52 -14.87 -11.68
CA PRO A 49 7.45 -14.04 -12.26
C PRO A 49 6.05 -14.63 -12.08
N GLU A 50 5.90 -15.95 -12.01
CA GLU A 50 4.59 -16.59 -11.83
C GLU A 50 4.03 -16.33 -10.43
N ASN A 51 4.87 -16.50 -9.41
CA ASN A 51 4.55 -16.19 -8.01
C ASN A 51 4.23 -14.69 -7.82
N LEU A 52 4.92 -13.82 -8.56
CA LEU A 52 4.69 -12.38 -8.50
C LEU A 52 3.27 -11.98 -8.95
N LEU A 53 2.67 -12.67 -9.92
CA LEU A 53 1.32 -12.35 -10.39
C LEU A 53 0.27 -12.65 -9.31
N GLU A 54 0.35 -13.82 -8.68
CA GLU A 54 -0.54 -14.21 -7.59
C GLU A 54 -0.40 -13.28 -6.38
N ILE A 55 0.84 -12.97 -5.99
CA ILE A 55 1.10 -12.04 -4.89
C ILE A 55 0.53 -10.65 -5.19
N ASN A 56 0.64 -10.15 -6.43
CA ASN A 56 0.04 -8.87 -6.80
C ASN A 56 -1.49 -8.88 -6.68
N LYS A 57 -2.16 -9.99 -7.05
CA LYS A 57 -3.60 -10.13 -6.87
C LYS A 57 -3.97 -10.08 -5.38
N SER A 58 -3.25 -10.82 -4.53
CA SER A 58 -3.45 -10.81 -3.08
C SER A 58 -3.18 -9.43 -2.47
N VAL A 59 -2.11 -8.75 -2.88
CA VAL A 59 -1.80 -7.38 -2.41
C VAL A 59 -2.93 -6.41 -2.76
N ARG A 60 -3.48 -6.46 -3.98
CA ARG A 60 -4.60 -5.60 -4.39
C ARG A 60 -5.85 -5.86 -3.56
N SER A 61 -6.25 -7.12 -3.41
CA SER A 61 -7.40 -7.50 -2.58
C SER A 61 -7.22 -7.07 -1.12
N GLN A 62 -6.01 -7.21 -0.59
CA GLN A 62 -5.65 -6.76 0.76
C GLN A 62 -5.71 -5.24 0.90
N MET A 63 -5.32 -4.48 -0.14
CA MET A 63 -5.44 -3.01 -0.13
C MET A 63 -6.89 -2.55 -0.19
N GLU A 64 -7.76 -3.23 -0.93
CA GLU A 64 -9.20 -2.96 -0.97
C GLU A 64 -9.87 -3.22 0.39
N SER A 65 -9.51 -4.32 1.05
CA SER A 65 -9.99 -4.66 2.40
C SER A 65 -9.54 -3.61 3.42
N ASN A 66 -8.27 -3.20 3.37
CA ASN A 66 -7.74 -2.13 4.21
C ASN A 66 -8.43 -0.78 3.99
N ASN A 67 -8.79 -0.43 2.76
CA ASN A 67 -9.53 0.81 2.46
C ASN A 67 -10.95 0.73 3.07
N THR A 68 -11.60 -0.41 2.93
CA THR A 68 -12.92 -0.65 3.53
C THR A 68 -12.89 -0.49 5.06
N LEU A 69 -11.85 -1.02 5.72
CA LEU A 69 -11.67 -0.86 7.17
C LEU A 69 -11.41 0.60 7.57
N GLN A 70 -10.54 1.32 6.85
CA GLN A 70 -10.32 2.74 7.11
C GLN A 70 -11.61 3.55 6.98
N GLN A 71 -12.42 3.25 5.97
CA GLN A 71 -13.70 3.91 5.76
C GLN A 71 -14.68 3.62 6.89
N ARG A 72 -14.74 2.35 7.35
CA ARG A 72 -15.52 1.96 8.53
C ARG A 72 -15.04 2.71 9.76
N ARG A 73 -13.74 2.77 10.04
CA ARG A 73 -13.19 3.49 11.19
C ARG A 73 -13.55 4.97 11.17
N ARG A 74 -13.42 5.63 10.02
CA ARG A 74 -13.84 7.04 9.87
C ARG A 74 -15.32 7.23 10.15
N GLY A 75 -16.17 6.31 9.64
CA GLY A 75 -17.60 6.29 9.96
C GLY A 75 -17.86 6.15 11.45
N TYR A 76 -17.24 5.16 12.09
CA TYR A 76 -17.35 4.91 13.53
C TYR A 76 -16.89 6.09 14.38
N VAL A 77 -15.73 6.67 14.08
CA VAL A 77 -15.19 7.82 14.79
C VAL A 77 -16.10 9.04 14.64
N ARG A 78 -16.67 9.26 13.45
CA ARG A 78 -17.64 10.35 13.21
C ARG A 78 -18.91 10.14 14.03
N SER A 79 -19.47 8.94 14.03
CA SER A 79 -20.66 8.60 14.82
C SER A 79 -20.41 8.75 16.32
N LEU A 80 -19.24 8.31 16.81
CA LEU A 80 -18.84 8.52 18.20
C LEU A 80 -18.68 10.01 18.54
N ALA A 81 -18.06 10.79 17.66
CA ALA A 81 -17.92 12.24 17.85
C ALA A 81 -19.29 12.92 17.99
N THR A 82 -20.26 12.57 17.14
CA THR A 82 -21.64 13.08 17.27
C THR A 82 -22.30 12.65 18.58
N GLY A 83 -22.07 11.42 19.05
CA GLY A 83 -22.61 10.91 20.32
C GLY A 83 -22.07 11.64 21.55
N TYR A 84 -20.80 12.06 21.51
CA TYR A 84 -20.16 12.85 22.57
C TYR A 84 -20.33 14.37 22.40
N GLY A 85 -21.07 14.84 21.38
CA GLY A 85 -21.28 16.27 21.10
C GLY A 85 -20.01 17.00 20.61
N LYS A 86 -19.07 16.27 20.02
CA LYS A 86 -17.82 16.80 19.42
C LYS A 86 -18.01 17.02 17.91
N PRO A 87 -17.18 17.88 17.28
CA PRO A 87 -17.25 18.08 15.84
C PRO A 87 -16.93 16.78 15.08
N GLU A 88 -17.58 16.58 13.92
CA GLU A 88 -17.47 15.37 13.10
C GLU A 88 -16.05 15.09 12.56
N ASP A 89 -15.20 16.13 12.54
CA ASP A 89 -13.80 16.06 12.12
C ASP A 89 -12.84 15.77 13.29
N SER A 90 -13.35 15.57 14.51
CA SER A 90 -12.51 15.26 15.65
C SER A 90 -11.74 13.96 15.44
N SER A 91 -10.45 14.03 15.74
CA SER A 91 -9.57 12.87 15.67
C SER A 91 -9.88 11.85 16.77
N LEU A 92 -9.51 10.60 16.55
CA LEU A 92 -9.62 9.55 17.58
C LEU A 92 -8.90 9.97 18.88
N SER A 93 -7.77 10.67 18.75
CA SER A 93 -6.99 11.21 19.88
C SER A 93 -7.75 12.26 20.69
N GLU A 94 -8.60 13.08 20.06
CA GLU A 94 -9.46 14.05 20.76
C GLU A 94 -10.63 13.40 21.48
N LEU A 95 -11.01 12.19 21.06
CA LEU A 95 -12.06 11.39 21.70
C LEU A 95 -11.51 10.55 22.86
N LEU A 96 -10.19 10.30 22.92
CA LEU A 96 -9.52 9.53 23.99
C LEU A 96 -9.92 9.96 25.42
N PRO A 97 -10.00 11.26 25.75
CA PRO A 97 -10.38 11.71 27.10
C PRO A 97 -11.82 11.35 27.51
N CYS A 98 -12.70 11.06 26.55
CA CYS A 98 -14.07 10.63 26.80
C CYS A 98 -14.18 9.15 27.18
N PHE A 99 -13.13 8.35 26.96
CA PHE A 99 -13.09 6.94 27.32
C PHE A 99 -12.62 6.72 28.76
N PRO A 100 -12.91 5.55 29.35
CA PRO A 100 -12.41 5.18 30.66
C PRO A 100 -10.88 5.29 30.76
N LEU A 101 -10.36 5.88 31.84
CA LEU A 101 -8.93 6.08 32.06
C LEU A 101 -8.09 4.80 31.96
N VAL A 102 -8.67 3.65 32.29
CA VAL A 102 -7.98 2.35 32.24
C VAL A 102 -7.70 1.90 30.80
N THR A 103 -8.53 2.29 29.84
CA THR A 103 -8.44 1.84 28.44
C THR A 103 -7.68 2.81 27.53
N GLN A 104 -7.52 4.08 27.95
CA GLN A 104 -6.79 5.12 27.19
C GLN A 104 -5.39 4.69 26.71
N PRO A 105 -4.47 4.20 27.58
CA PRO A 105 -3.12 3.85 27.14
C PRO A 105 -3.10 2.69 26.13
N MET A 106 -4.09 1.79 26.20
CA MET A 106 -4.23 0.69 25.24
C MET A 106 -4.58 1.22 23.84
N PHE A 107 -5.53 2.16 23.73
CA PHE A 107 -5.88 2.78 22.45
C PHE A 107 -4.71 3.58 21.87
N GLU A 108 -4.01 4.35 22.69
CA GLU A 108 -2.83 5.09 22.25
C GLU A 108 -1.78 4.16 21.64
N SER A 109 -1.46 3.06 22.33
CA SER A 109 -0.48 2.07 21.86
C SER A 109 -0.90 1.41 20.54
N ILE A 110 -2.17 1.02 20.39
CA ILE A 110 -2.65 0.39 19.15
C ILE A 110 -2.61 1.38 17.99
N VAL A 111 -3.03 2.62 18.21
CA VAL A 111 -3.02 3.66 17.17
C VAL A 111 -1.60 3.99 16.75
N GLU A 112 -0.67 4.09 17.69
CA GLU A 112 0.75 4.28 17.40
C GLU A 112 1.30 3.11 16.56
N GLU A 113 0.97 1.87 16.93
CA GLU A 113 1.42 0.69 16.19
C GLU A 113 0.85 0.63 14.77
N ILE A 114 -0.45 0.95 14.58
CA ILE A 114 -1.06 1.07 13.25
C ILE A 114 -0.33 2.11 12.42
N ASN A 115 -0.05 3.29 12.97
CA ASN A 115 0.67 4.35 12.26
C ASN A 115 2.11 3.94 11.89
N ASN A 116 2.78 3.21 12.77
CA ASN A 116 4.10 2.65 12.51
C ASN A 116 4.05 1.61 11.37
N LEU A 117 3.06 0.71 11.38
CA LEU A 117 2.87 -0.27 10.32
C LEU A 117 2.56 0.37 8.97
N ILE A 118 1.66 1.34 8.92
CA ILE A 118 1.34 2.10 7.69
C ILE A 118 2.62 2.74 7.13
N SER A 119 3.45 3.33 8.00
CA SER A 119 4.71 3.94 7.59
C SER A 119 5.70 2.92 7.02
N ARG A 120 5.80 1.73 7.62
CA ARG A 120 6.64 0.62 7.13
C ARG A 120 6.14 0.06 5.79
N ILE A 121 4.82 -0.13 5.66
CA ILE A 121 4.16 -0.57 4.43
C ILE A 121 4.46 0.39 3.28
N ARG A 122 4.30 1.70 3.49
CA ARG A 122 4.63 2.73 2.48
C ARG A 122 6.09 2.64 2.03
N ARG A 123 7.02 2.54 2.98
CA ARG A 123 8.45 2.38 2.67
C ARG A 123 8.72 1.10 1.85
N LYS A 124 8.06 -0.01 2.19
CA LYS A 124 8.22 -1.30 1.50
C LYS A 124 7.65 -1.25 0.08
N LEU A 125 6.50 -0.62 -0.11
CA LEU A 125 5.90 -0.36 -1.43
C LEU A 125 6.86 0.45 -2.32
N ASP A 126 7.43 1.53 -1.78
CA ASP A 126 8.40 2.35 -2.51
C ASP A 126 9.66 1.55 -2.89
N GLN A 127 10.14 0.70 -1.99
CA GLN A 127 11.26 -0.22 -2.28
C GLN A 127 10.92 -1.19 -3.41
N ASN A 128 9.77 -1.85 -3.36
CA ASN A 128 9.34 -2.79 -4.39
C ASN A 128 9.20 -2.09 -5.75
N ARG A 129 8.63 -0.88 -5.79
CA ARG A 129 8.51 -0.07 -7.01
C ARG A 129 9.88 0.27 -7.60
N ARG A 130 10.85 0.67 -6.76
CA ARG A 130 12.23 0.98 -7.20
C ARG A 130 12.94 -0.25 -7.75
N LEU A 131 12.79 -1.41 -7.12
CA LEU A 131 13.37 -2.66 -7.61
C LEU A 131 12.87 -3.02 -9.01
N ILE A 132 11.55 -2.94 -9.23
CA ILE A 132 10.95 -3.21 -10.54
C ILE A 132 11.45 -2.21 -11.59
N SER A 133 11.47 -0.91 -11.28
CA SER A 133 12.00 0.12 -12.19
C SER A 133 13.44 -0.18 -12.59
N ARG A 134 14.29 -0.55 -11.61
CA ARG A 134 15.69 -0.84 -11.87
C ARG A 134 15.89 -2.11 -12.70
N LEU A 135 15.07 -3.14 -12.48
CA LEU A 135 15.09 -4.35 -13.30
C LEU A 135 14.69 -4.06 -14.76
N GLY A 136 13.70 -3.19 -14.97
CA GLY A 136 13.32 -2.72 -16.31
C GLY A 136 14.49 -2.01 -17.01
N GLU A 137 15.10 -1.01 -16.36
CA GLU A 137 16.26 -0.28 -16.90
C GLU A 137 17.42 -1.20 -17.31
N VAL A 138 17.74 -2.20 -16.48
CA VAL A 138 18.81 -3.17 -16.78
C VAL A 138 18.43 -4.06 -17.95
N THR A 139 17.16 -4.47 -18.04
CA THR A 139 16.67 -5.29 -19.16
C THR A 139 16.72 -4.51 -20.46
N ASP A 140 16.34 -3.24 -20.46
CA ASP A 140 16.43 -2.35 -21.63
C ASP A 140 17.88 -2.14 -22.06
N GLN A 141 18.81 -1.98 -21.12
CA GLN A 141 20.25 -1.89 -21.42
C GLN A 141 20.79 -3.17 -22.03
N ILE A 142 20.43 -4.34 -21.49
CA ILE A 142 20.83 -5.63 -22.04
C ILE A 142 20.26 -5.80 -23.46
N LEU A 143 18.99 -5.43 -23.68
CA LEU A 143 18.35 -5.51 -24.98
C LEU A 143 19.03 -4.58 -25.99
N ALA A 144 19.40 -3.36 -25.58
CA ALA A 144 20.12 -2.41 -26.42
C ALA A 144 21.51 -2.91 -26.85
N VAL A 145 22.22 -3.62 -25.96
CA VAL A 145 23.52 -4.24 -26.27
C VAL A 145 23.36 -5.52 -27.09
N ALA A 146 22.29 -6.28 -26.85
CA ALA A 146 22.01 -7.53 -27.53
C ALA A 146 21.40 -7.35 -28.93
N ASP A 147 20.82 -6.19 -29.26
CA ASP A 147 20.33 -5.87 -30.60
C ASP A 147 21.50 -5.55 -31.56
N PRO A 148 21.90 -6.47 -32.46
CA PRO A 148 23.04 -6.29 -33.35
C PRO A 148 22.73 -5.31 -34.50
N ARG A 149 21.45 -4.97 -34.73
CA ARG A 149 21.03 -4.14 -35.88
C ARG A 149 21.36 -2.66 -35.69
N SER A 150 21.54 -2.20 -34.45
CA SER A 150 21.98 -0.83 -34.14
C SER A 150 23.48 -0.60 -34.39
N HIS A 151 24.27 -1.67 -34.49
CA HIS A 151 25.73 -1.64 -34.66
C HIS A 151 26.22 -2.17 -36.02
N SER A 152 25.32 -2.35 -36.99
CA SER A 152 25.71 -2.65 -38.37
C SER A 152 26.29 -1.38 -39.03
N LYS A 153 27.59 -1.15 -38.81
CA LYS A 153 28.40 -0.24 -39.62
C LYS A 153 28.66 -0.90 -40.97
N THR A 154 27.68 -0.84 -41.86
CA THR A 154 27.86 -1.37 -43.21
C THR A 154 28.45 -0.27 -44.08
N TYR A 155 29.56 -0.57 -44.76
CA TYR A 155 30.16 0.34 -45.74
C TYR A 155 29.19 0.59 -46.88
N ASP A 156 28.96 1.86 -47.23
CA ASP A 156 28.30 2.20 -48.48
C ASP A 156 29.20 1.81 -49.67
N LYS A 157 28.66 1.69 -50.89
CA LYS A 157 29.37 1.33 -52.13
C LYS A 157 30.57 2.23 -52.46
N ARG A 158 30.69 3.38 -51.78
CA ARG A 158 31.80 4.33 -51.87
C ARG A 158 32.86 4.17 -50.77
N GLY A 159 32.72 3.18 -49.89
CA GLY A 159 33.65 2.93 -48.79
C GLY A 159 33.47 3.86 -47.57
N ASP A 160 32.34 4.57 -47.49
CA ASP A 160 32.04 5.46 -46.35
C ASP A 160 31.16 4.75 -45.31
N LEU A 161 31.40 5.06 -44.03
CA LEU A 161 30.68 4.50 -42.89
C LEU A 161 29.44 5.36 -42.61
N SER A 162 28.34 5.11 -43.31
CA SER A 162 27.08 5.79 -43.04
C SER A 162 26.55 5.38 -41.66
N ARG A 163 26.54 6.34 -40.72
CA ARG A 163 25.83 6.19 -39.45
C ARG A 163 24.34 6.17 -39.77
N PHE A 164 23.71 4.99 -39.76
CA PHE A 164 22.26 4.92 -39.62
C PHE A 164 21.90 5.32 -38.17
N SER A 165 21.84 6.62 -37.91
CA SER A 165 21.24 7.13 -36.68
C SER A 165 19.74 6.89 -36.74
N THR A 166 19.25 6.02 -35.84
CA THR A 166 17.90 5.96 -35.26
C THR A 166 16.89 6.95 -35.86
N ALA A 167 16.30 6.59 -37.00
CA ALA A 167 15.11 7.24 -37.55
C ALA A 167 14.31 6.22 -38.34
N TYR A 168 13.90 5.12 -37.69
CA TYR A 168 12.88 4.24 -38.24
C TYR A 168 11.93 3.79 -37.13
N ARG A 169 10.89 4.59 -36.89
CA ARG A 169 9.62 4.08 -36.39
C ARG A 169 8.84 3.65 -37.63
N PRO A 170 8.62 2.35 -37.90
CA PRO A 170 7.60 1.97 -38.84
C PRO A 170 6.26 2.25 -38.16
N THR A 171 5.57 3.29 -38.59
CA THR A 171 4.13 3.40 -38.41
C THR A 171 3.52 2.25 -39.22
N LEU A 172 3.05 1.22 -38.52
CA LEU A 172 2.12 0.24 -39.08
C LEU A 172 0.81 0.99 -39.38
N GLU A 173 0.72 1.60 -40.57
CA GLU A 173 -0.56 1.87 -41.20
C GLU A 173 -1.01 0.56 -41.85
N GLU A 174 -1.99 -0.06 -41.18
CA GLU A 174 -2.84 -1.09 -41.72
C GLU A 174 -3.57 -0.52 -42.96
N SER A 175 -3.40 -1.16 -44.11
CA SER A 175 -4.14 -0.86 -45.32
C SER A 175 -4.37 -2.14 -46.12
N ALA A 176 -5.66 -2.41 -46.36
CA ALA A 176 -6.30 -3.42 -47.20
C ALA A 176 -6.43 -4.85 -46.64
#